data_AF-A0A3D4UM03-F1
#
_entry.id   AF-A0A3D4UM03-F1
#
_cell.length_a   1.000
_cell.length_b   1.000
_cell.length_c   1.000
_cell.angle_alpha   90.00
_cell.angle_beta   90.00
_cell.angle_gamma   90.00
#
_symmetry.space_group_name_H-M   'P 1'
#
loop_
_entity.id
_entity.type
_entity.pdbx_description
1 polymer ?
#
loop_
_entity_poly.entity_id
_entity_poly.type
_entity_poly.pdbx_seq_one_letter_code
_entity_poly.pdbx_strand_id
1 'polypeptide(L)'
;LIDLTDIEGPVLRLSAWMTGSGPDSMKIQFSSNAGISYTTVMSITSTGGEWDELSFNLTDYVPLNNVFQLRVQVTDAGADTTVEGGIDGFKVSSEVCDDARCSADMNGDGVLDFFDVSEFLSAFNAMDAAGDFNGDGNHDFFDVSEFLAAFTAGCP
;
A
#
# COMPACT_ATOMS: atom_id res chain seq x y z
N LEU A 1 4.21 -15.00 -10.98
CA LEU A 1 4.91 -13.72 -10.72
C LEU A 1 3.82 -12.68 -10.55
N ILE A 2 3.94 -11.80 -9.56
CA ILE A 2 2.93 -10.75 -9.31
C ILE A 2 3.42 -9.49 -10.00
N ASP A 3 2.52 -8.83 -10.73
CA ASP A 3 2.81 -7.54 -11.33
C ASP A 3 2.50 -6.41 -10.34
N LEU A 4 3.50 -5.58 -10.09
CA LEU A 4 3.40 -4.44 -9.19
C LEU A 4 3.50 -3.10 -9.92
N THR A 5 3.71 -3.07 -11.25
CA THR A 5 3.96 -1.81 -11.96
C THR A 5 2.77 -0.87 -11.97
N ASP A 6 1.57 -1.43 -11.89
CA ASP A 6 0.31 -0.68 -11.97
C ASP A 6 -0.32 -0.46 -10.59
N ILE A 7 0.42 -0.77 -9.51
CA ILE A 7 -0.03 -0.58 -8.14
C ILE A 7 0.80 0.54 -7.52
N GLU A 8 0.20 1.71 -7.37
CA GLU A 8 0.87 2.85 -6.77
C GLU A 8 0.93 2.69 -5.22
N GLY A 9 2.12 2.86 -4.63
CA GLY A 9 2.35 2.64 -3.20
C GLY A 9 1.91 1.24 -2.72
N PRO A 10 2.45 0.15 -3.30
CA PRO A 10 1.93 -1.19 -3.05
C PRO A 10 2.27 -1.68 -1.64
N VAL A 11 1.22 -2.03 -0.89
CA VAL A 11 1.32 -2.64 0.44
C VAL A 11 0.91 -4.11 0.34
N LEU A 12 1.75 -4.98 0.90
CA LEU A 12 1.47 -6.41 1.06
C LEU A 12 0.99 -6.66 2.49
N ARG A 13 -0.17 -7.29 2.61
CA ARG A 13 -0.69 -7.83 3.87
C ARG A 13 -0.77 -9.35 3.83
N LEU A 14 -0.55 -9.97 4.97
CA LEU A 14 -0.84 -11.38 5.23
C LEU A 14 -0.97 -11.62 6.73
N SER A 15 -1.71 -12.65 7.11
CA SER A 15 -1.71 -13.18 8.46
C SER A 15 -0.65 -14.29 8.54
N ALA A 16 0.14 -14.30 9.61
CA ALA A 16 1.11 -15.36 9.89
C ALA A 16 0.85 -15.99 11.27
N TRP A 17 1.01 -17.30 11.35
CA TRP A 17 0.99 -18.03 12.61
C TRP A 17 2.19 -18.96 12.65
N MET A 18 2.87 -19.03 13.79
CA MET A 18 3.99 -19.95 13.96
C MET A 18 4.05 -20.49 15.38
N THR A 19 4.19 -21.81 15.48
CA THR A 19 4.70 -22.47 16.68
C THR A 19 6.03 -23.12 16.36
N GLY A 20 6.98 -22.98 17.28
CA GLY A 20 8.35 -23.47 17.13
C GLY A 20 9.03 -23.48 18.48
N SER A 21 10.14 -24.21 18.60
CA SER A 21 10.90 -24.30 19.84
C SER A 21 12.39 -24.22 19.57
N GLY A 22 13.18 -23.75 20.53
CA GLY A 22 14.63 -23.61 20.34
C GLY A 22 14.97 -22.63 19.18
N PRO A 23 15.78 -23.04 18.18
CA PRO A 23 16.27 -22.15 17.11
C PRO A 23 15.35 -22.06 15.87
N ASP A 24 14.13 -22.62 15.92
CA ASP A 24 13.21 -22.64 14.79
C ASP A 24 12.76 -21.23 14.35
N SER A 25 12.46 -21.07 13.06
CA SER A 25 12.00 -19.78 12.54
C SER A 25 11.13 -19.87 11.30
N MET A 26 10.23 -18.90 11.12
CA MET A 26 9.58 -18.57 9.86
C MET A 26 10.17 -17.27 9.34
N LYS A 27 10.67 -17.28 8.10
CA LYS A 27 11.14 -16.08 7.41
C LYS A 27 10.19 -15.68 6.30
N ILE A 28 9.85 -14.40 6.25
CA ILE A 28 9.13 -13.78 5.14
C ILE A 28 10.17 -13.07 4.28
N GLN A 29 10.14 -13.32 2.98
CA GLN A 29 11.17 -12.86 2.07
C GLN A 29 10.58 -12.41 0.74
N PHE A 30 11.14 -11.34 0.18
CA PHE A 30 10.70 -10.77 -1.09
C PHE A 30 11.78 -10.91 -2.15
N SER A 31 11.35 -11.09 -3.40
CA SER A 31 12.22 -11.08 -4.58
C SER A 31 11.64 -10.17 -5.65
N SER A 32 12.51 -9.38 -6.27
CA SER A 32 12.23 -8.53 -7.43
C SER A 32 13.01 -8.96 -8.67
N ASN A 33 13.60 -10.16 -8.66
CA ASN A 33 14.37 -10.70 -9.78
C ASN A 33 13.94 -12.13 -10.11
N ALA A 34 12.63 -12.36 -10.15
CA ALA A 34 12.01 -13.64 -10.48
C ALA A 34 12.50 -14.82 -9.63
N GLY A 35 12.88 -14.57 -8.36
CA GLY A 35 13.32 -15.60 -7.43
C GLY A 35 14.79 -15.99 -7.55
N ILE A 36 15.63 -15.22 -8.25
CA ILE A 36 17.08 -15.45 -8.28
C ILE A 36 17.69 -15.19 -6.89
N SER A 37 17.26 -14.11 -6.22
CA SER A 37 17.63 -13.81 -4.84
C SER A 37 16.44 -13.33 -4.03
N TYR A 38 16.52 -13.50 -2.71
CA TYR A 38 15.48 -13.10 -1.77
C TYR A 38 16.06 -12.23 -0.65
N THR A 39 15.38 -11.13 -0.37
CA THR A 39 15.62 -10.26 0.78
C THR A 39 14.69 -10.70 1.91
N THR A 40 15.24 -11.06 3.07
CA THR A 40 14.43 -11.35 4.26
C THR A 40 13.91 -10.03 4.84
N VAL A 41 12.59 -9.92 4.96
CA VAL A 41 11.92 -8.73 5.51
C VAL A 41 11.45 -8.93 6.94
N MET A 42 11.20 -10.18 7.34
CA MET A 42 10.82 -10.52 8.70
C MET A 42 11.28 -11.93 9.06
N SER A 43 11.58 -12.13 10.35
CA SER A 43 11.88 -13.44 10.94
C SER A 43 11.05 -13.59 12.22
N ILE A 44 10.23 -14.62 12.28
CA ILE A 44 9.34 -14.97 13.38
C ILE A 44 9.87 -16.25 14.01
N THR A 45 9.88 -16.33 15.34
CA THR A 45 10.26 -17.54 16.08
C THR A 45 9.07 -18.18 16.80
N SER A 46 8.06 -17.39 17.14
CA SER A 46 6.75 -17.83 17.64
C SER A 46 5.76 -16.66 17.56
N THR A 47 4.48 -16.94 17.31
CA THR A 47 3.38 -15.96 17.41
C THR A 47 2.54 -16.16 18.69
N GLY A 48 3.06 -16.92 19.67
CA GLY A 48 2.35 -17.16 20.92
C GLY A 48 1.05 -17.97 20.78
N GLY A 49 0.82 -18.62 19.64
CA GLY A 49 -0.40 -19.37 19.35
C GLY A 49 -1.51 -18.54 18.68
N GLU A 50 -1.26 -17.27 18.36
CA GLU A 50 -2.21 -16.38 17.70
C GLU A 50 -1.78 -16.05 16.26
N TRP A 51 -2.73 -15.60 15.43
CA TRP A 51 -2.47 -15.11 14.09
C TRP A 51 -2.08 -13.64 14.16
N ASP A 52 -0.88 -13.31 13.68
CA ASP A 52 -0.40 -11.94 13.56
C ASP A 52 -0.70 -11.40 12.16
N GLU A 53 -1.41 -10.28 12.09
CA GLU A 53 -1.59 -9.53 10.84
C GLU A 53 -0.32 -8.71 10.54
N LEU A 54 0.30 -8.97 9.40
CA LEU A 54 1.52 -8.34 8.95
C LEU A 54 1.23 -7.42 7.76
N SER A 55 1.88 -6.27 7.74
CA SER A 55 1.78 -5.28 6.67
C SER A 55 3.17 -4.77 6.29
N PHE A 56 3.45 -4.72 5.00
CA PHE A 56 4.74 -4.32 4.44
C PHE A 56 4.55 -3.36 3.27
N ASN A 57 5.13 -2.18 3.34
CA ASN A 57 5.28 -1.33 2.17
C ASN A 57 6.38 -1.91 1.27
N LEU A 58 6.04 -2.37 0.07
CA LEU A 58 6.96 -3.17 -0.75
C LEU A 58 8.16 -2.36 -1.24
N THR A 59 7.99 -1.05 -1.44
CA THR A 59 9.05 -0.14 -1.92
C THR A 59 10.21 0.01 -0.94
N ASP A 60 9.99 -0.27 0.35
CA ASP A 60 11.04 -0.22 1.38
C ASP A 60 12.05 -1.36 1.25
N TYR A 61 11.70 -2.45 0.55
CA TYR A 61 12.48 -3.68 0.53
C TYR A 61 12.98 -4.06 -0.86
N VAL A 62 12.20 -3.78 -1.91
CA VAL A 62 12.50 -4.19 -3.27
C VAL A 62 12.01 -3.17 -4.31
N PRO A 63 12.70 -3.00 -5.45
CA PRO A 63 12.18 -2.20 -6.55
C PRO A 63 10.92 -2.84 -7.15
N LEU A 64 9.96 -2.00 -7.54
CA LEU A 64 8.72 -2.43 -8.18
C LEU A 64 8.98 -2.89 -9.62
N ASN A 65 8.38 -4.02 -9.98
CA ASN A 65 8.41 -4.59 -11.32
C ASN A 65 7.34 -5.67 -11.49
N ASN A 66 7.33 -6.30 -12.67
CA ASN A 66 6.37 -7.34 -13.03
C ASN A 66 6.81 -8.78 -12.69
N VAL A 67 7.88 -8.93 -11.90
CA VAL A 67 8.46 -10.24 -11.54
C VAL A 67 8.57 -10.46 -10.03
N PHE A 68 7.72 -9.80 -9.25
CA PHE A 68 7.72 -9.96 -7.79
C PHE A 68 7.34 -11.37 -7.34
N GLN A 69 7.98 -11.82 -6.26
CA GLN A 69 7.64 -13.05 -5.54
C GLN A 69 7.76 -12.87 -4.02
N LEU A 70 6.79 -13.43 -3.31
CA LEU A 70 6.88 -13.73 -1.88
C LEU A 70 7.42 -15.16 -1.69
N ARG A 71 8.30 -15.34 -0.70
CA ARG A 71 8.68 -16.64 -0.15
C ARG A 71 8.49 -16.63 1.35
N VAL A 72 7.86 -17.68 1.85
CA VAL A 72 7.79 -17.97 3.28
C VAL A 72 8.60 -19.24 3.52
N GLN A 73 9.60 -19.15 4.39
CA GLN A 73 10.50 -20.26 4.71
C GLN A 73 10.36 -20.59 6.21
N VAL A 74 9.68 -21.69 6.50
CA VAL A 74 9.65 -22.30 7.84
C VAL A 74 10.84 -23.23 7.96
N THR A 75 11.63 -23.07 9.01
CA THR A 75 12.88 -23.80 9.25
C THR A 75 12.83 -24.47 10.61
N ASP A 76 12.96 -25.79 10.60
CA ASP A 76 13.32 -26.61 11.76
C ASP A 76 14.84 -26.60 11.89
N ALA A 77 15.38 -25.98 12.93
CA ALA A 77 16.82 -25.88 13.14
C ALA A 77 17.28 -26.59 14.42
N GLY A 78 16.34 -27.07 15.24
CA GLY A 78 16.63 -27.84 16.44
C GLY A 78 16.77 -29.33 16.15
N ALA A 79 17.35 -30.06 17.11
CA ALA A 79 17.22 -31.51 17.14
C ALA A 79 15.99 -31.84 17.98
N ASP A 80 15.12 -32.70 17.46
CA ASP A 80 13.89 -33.15 18.13
C ASP A 80 12.91 -32.01 18.50
N THR A 81 12.84 -30.97 17.67
CA THR A 81 11.89 -29.85 17.79
C THR A 81 10.67 -30.04 16.88
N THR A 82 9.54 -29.41 17.25
CA THR A 82 8.35 -29.33 16.38
C THR A 82 8.21 -27.90 15.89
N VAL A 83 8.13 -27.73 14.57
CA VAL A 83 7.85 -26.44 13.94
C VAL A 83 6.63 -26.57 13.03
N GLU A 84 5.70 -25.63 13.16
CA GLU A 84 4.58 -25.46 12.24
C GLU A 84 4.39 -23.98 11.92
N GLY A 85 4.03 -23.70 10.67
CA GLY A 85 3.79 -22.35 10.19
C GLY A 85 2.56 -22.30 9.32
N GLY A 86 1.72 -21.29 9.56
CA GLY A 86 0.53 -20.96 8.79
C GLY A 86 0.65 -19.57 8.19
N ILE A 87 0.05 -19.41 7.02
CA ILE A 87 -0.12 -18.12 6.34
C ILE A 87 -1.53 -18.06 5.78
N ASP A 88 -2.18 -16.92 5.93
CA ASP A 88 -3.51 -16.65 5.39
C ASP A 88 -3.63 -15.17 4.99
N GLY A 89 -4.74 -14.77 4.38
CA GLY A 89 -5.05 -13.35 4.15
C GLY A 89 -4.11 -12.62 3.20
N PHE A 90 -3.34 -13.34 2.37
CA PHE A 90 -2.40 -12.72 1.43
C PHE A 90 -3.12 -11.75 0.49
N LYS A 91 -2.70 -10.49 0.54
CA LYS A 91 -3.23 -9.42 -0.31
C LYS A 91 -2.12 -8.44 -0.65
N VAL A 92 -2.08 -8.01 -1.91
CA VAL A 92 -1.33 -6.84 -2.32
C VAL A 92 -2.35 -5.80 -2.79
N SER A 93 -2.28 -4.60 -2.24
CA SER A 93 -3.16 -3.51 -2.61
C SER A 93 -2.42 -2.18 -2.57
N SER A 94 -2.92 -1.22 -3.33
CA SER A 94 -2.64 0.18 -3.04
C SER A 94 -3.36 0.53 -1.73
N GLU A 95 -2.60 0.99 -0.75
CA GLU A 95 -3.18 1.56 0.48
C GLU A 95 -2.91 3.04 0.46
N VAL A 96 -3.77 3.72 -0.26
CA VAL A 96 -3.77 5.16 -0.21
C VAL A 96 -5.05 5.58 0.45
N CYS A 97 -4.88 6.38 1.49
CA CYS A 97 -5.93 7.26 1.92
C CYS A 97 -6.29 8.08 0.68
N ASP A 98 -7.55 8.07 0.24
CA ASP A 98 -8.08 8.94 -0.81
C ASP A 98 -7.98 10.45 -0.44
N ASP A 99 -7.00 10.83 0.38
CA ASP A 99 -6.86 12.09 1.09
C ASP A 99 -5.48 12.76 0.84
N ALA A 100 -4.71 12.25 -0.14
CA ALA A 100 -3.48 12.92 -0.60
C ALA A 100 -3.12 12.66 -2.07
N ARG A 101 -3.94 11.90 -2.82
CA ARG A 101 -3.79 11.74 -4.26
C ARG A 101 -4.56 12.84 -4.94
N CYS A 102 -3.83 13.92 -5.20
CA CYS A 102 -4.25 14.99 -6.10
C CYS A 102 -5.69 15.44 -5.87
N SER A 103 -5.94 16.22 -4.82
CA SER A 103 -7.26 16.83 -4.62
C SER A 103 -7.77 17.61 -5.84
N ALA A 104 -6.86 18.01 -6.74
CA ALA A 104 -7.18 18.64 -8.01
C ALA A 104 -7.66 17.68 -9.13
N ASP A 105 -7.51 16.36 -8.99
CA ASP A 105 -8.09 15.33 -9.88
C ASP A 105 -9.53 15.05 -9.41
N MET A 106 -10.47 15.81 -9.96
CA MET A 106 -11.84 15.84 -9.48
C MET A 106 -12.69 14.71 -10.08
N ASN A 107 -12.24 14.12 -11.19
CA ASN A 107 -12.94 13.03 -11.85
C ASN A 107 -12.33 11.64 -11.54
N GLY A 108 -11.15 11.60 -10.91
CA GLY A 108 -10.44 10.41 -10.46
C GLY A 108 -9.80 9.61 -11.59
N ASP A 109 -9.51 10.22 -12.73
CA ASP A 109 -8.93 9.54 -13.90
C ASP A 109 -7.39 9.55 -13.93
N GLY A 110 -6.77 10.24 -12.97
CA GLY A 110 -5.33 10.35 -12.81
C GLY A 110 -4.67 11.38 -13.74
N VAL A 111 -5.45 12.19 -14.49
CA VAL A 111 -4.96 13.18 -15.45
C VAL A 111 -5.51 14.56 -15.13
N LEU A 112 -4.64 15.47 -14.69
CA LEU A 112 -5.03 16.87 -14.51
C LEU A 112 -5.25 17.59 -15.83
N ASP A 113 -6.52 17.80 -16.19
CA ASP A 113 -6.89 18.52 -17.39
C ASP A 113 -8.13 19.41 -17.21
N PHE A 114 -8.77 19.76 -18.33
CA PHE A 114 -9.94 20.63 -18.31
C PHE A 114 -11.16 19.97 -17.62
N PHE A 115 -11.25 18.65 -17.64
CA PHE A 115 -12.38 17.92 -17.06
C PHE A 115 -12.41 18.08 -15.54
N ASP A 116 -11.27 18.11 -14.85
CA ASP A 116 -11.22 18.37 -13.42
C ASP A 116 -11.69 19.77 -13.05
N VAL A 117 -11.23 20.76 -13.82
CA VAL A 117 -11.66 22.15 -13.65
C VAL A 117 -13.17 22.26 -13.86
N SER A 118 -13.71 21.54 -14.85
CA SER A 118 -15.15 21.56 -15.13
C SER A 118 -15.96 20.94 -13.99
N GLU A 119 -15.45 19.87 -13.37
CA GLU A 119 -16.10 19.21 -12.23
C GLU A 119 -16.03 20.08 -10.97
N PHE A 120 -14.87 20.67 -10.67
CA PHE A 120 -14.71 21.64 -9.59
C PHE A 120 -15.68 22.82 -9.73
N LEU A 121 -15.78 23.43 -10.92
CA LEU A 121 -16.70 24.54 -11.15
C LEU A 121 -18.17 24.11 -11.02
N SER A 122 -18.51 22.87 -11.38
CA SER A 122 -19.85 22.31 -11.17
C SER A 122 -20.17 22.22 -9.67
N ALA A 123 -19.27 21.62 -8.89
CA ALA A 123 -19.39 21.47 -7.44
C ALA A 123 -19.44 22.83 -6.71
N PHE A 124 -18.55 23.75 -7.08
CA PHE A 124 -18.49 25.11 -6.51
C PHE A 124 -19.79 25.89 -6.75
N ASN A 125 -20.35 25.84 -7.97
CA ASN A 125 -21.63 26.50 -8.27
C ASN A 125 -22.82 25.84 -7.59
N ALA A 126 -22.75 24.54 -7.30
CA ALA A 126 -23.77 23.80 -6.57
C ALA A 126 -23.67 23.96 -5.04
N MET A 127 -22.61 24.62 -4.53
CA MET A 127 -22.26 24.66 -3.11
C MET A 127 -22.11 23.25 -2.51
N ASP A 128 -21.58 22.32 -3.31
CA ASP A 128 -21.28 20.95 -2.87
C ASP A 128 -20.03 20.95 -1.97
N ALA A 129 -19.93 20.00 -1.05
CA ALA A 129 -18.74 19.81 -0.22
C ALA A 129 -17.45 19.64 -1.07
N ALA A 130 -17.55 19.06 -2.28
CA ALA A 130 -16.41 18.96 -3.19
C ALA A 130 -15.92 20.31 -3.74
N GLY A 131 -16.74 21.37 -3.67
CA GLY A 131 -16.36 22.73 -4.04
C GLY A 131 -15.76 23.55 -2.91
N ASP A 132 -15.88 23.09 -1.65
CA ASP A 132 -15.24 23.69 -0.46
C ASP A 132 -13.85 23.05 -0.31
N PHE A 133 -12.92 23.56 -1.12
CA PHE A 133 -11.62 22.93 -1.36
C PHE A 133 -10.66 23.13 -0.19
N ASN A 134 -10.84 24.20 0.60
CA ASN A 134 -10.07 24.44 1.81
C ASN A 134 -10.75 23.88 3.09
N GLY A 135 -12.01 23.43 2.98
CA GLY A 135 -12.78 22.83 4.06
C GLY A 135 -13.23 23.80 5.14
N ASP A 136 -13.33 25.10 4.83
CA ASP A 136 -13.72 26.14 5.79
C ASP A 136 -15.23 26.37 5.90
N GLY A 137 -16.01 25.71 5.03
CA GLY A 137 -17.46 25.77 4.97
C GLY A 137 -18.01 26.93 4.14
N ASN A 138 -17.16 27.74 3.50
CA ASN A 138 -17.56 28.80 2.58
C ASN A 138 -17.03 28.50 1.18
N HIS A 139 -17.89 28.62 0.16
CA HIS A 139 -17.49 28.55 -1.25
C HIS A 139 -17.10 29.93 -1.76
N ASP A 140 -15.82 30.28 -1.66
CA ASP A 140 -15.31 31.59 -2.05
C ASP A 140 -14.00 31.54 -2.88
N PHE A 141 -13.32 32.68 -2.96
CA PHE A 141 -12.09 32.79 -3.74
C PHE A 141 -10.96 31.91 -3.20
N PHE A 142 -10.95 31.62 -1.89
CA PHE A 142 -9.89 30.83 -1.27
C PHE A 142 -9.92 29.38 -1.75
N ASP A 143 -11.10 28.77 -1.96
CA ASP A 143 -11.22 27.44 -2.57
C ASP A 143 -10.63 27.38 -3.96
N VAL A 144 -10.96 28.37 -4.79
CA VAL A 144 -10.44 28.47 -6.16
C VAL A 144 -8.93 28.64 -6.14
N SER A 145 -8.41 29.44 -5.20
CA SER A 145 -6.96 29.66 -5.08
C SER A 145 -6.22 28.40 -4.66
N GLU A 146 -6.81 27.60 -3.77
CA GLU A 146 -6.22 26.36 -3.28
C GLU A 146 -6.32 25.24 -4.32
N PHE A 147 -7.46 25.13 -5.02
CA PHE A 147 -7.61 24.25 -6.19
C PHE A 147 -6.55 24.54 -7.25
N LEU A 148 -6.35 25.81 -7.63
CA LEU A 148 -5.32 26.18 -8.61
C LEU A 148 -3.90 25.91 -8.11
N ALA A 149 -3.64 26.06 -6.81
CA ALA A 149 -2.36 25.72 -6.22
C ALA A 149 -2.09 24.21 -6.32
N ALA A 150 -3.09 23.38 -5.99
CA ALA A 150 -3.02 21.93 -6.14
C ALA A 150 -2.89 21.49 -7.60
N PHE A 151 -3.68 22.08 -8.50
CA PHE A 151 -3.66 21.78 -9.94
C PHE A 151 -2.31 22.11 -10.60
N THR A 152 -1.68 23.23 -10.19
CA THR A 152 -0.36 23.63 -10.72
C THR A 152 0.82 22.93 -10.06
N ALA A 153 0.66 22.47 -8.81
CA ALA A 153 1.65 21.61 -8.15
C ALA A 153 1.75 20.23 -8.83
N GLY A 154 0.65 19.77 -9.43
CA GLY A 154 0.55 18.45 -10.04
C GLY A 154 0.34 17.34 -9.01
N CYS A 155 0.02 16.15 -9.49
CA CYS A 155 -0.06 14.95 -8.66
C CYS A 155 1.36 14.35 -8.50
N PRO A 156 1.76 13.92 -7.29
CA PRO A 156 3.01 13.17 -7.09
C PRO A 156 3.01 11.82 -7.82
#